data_AF-A0A8S3T589-F1
#
_entry.id   AF-A0A8S3T589-F1
#
_cell.length_a   1.000
_cell.length_b   1.000
_cell.length_c   1.000
_cell.angle_alpha   90.00
_cell.angle_beta   90.00
_cell.angle_gamma   90.00
#
_symmetry.space_group_name_H-M   'P 1'
#
loop_
_entity.id
_entity.type
_entity.pdbx_description
1 polymer ?
#
loop_
_entity_poly.entity_id
_entity_poly.type
_entity_poly.pdbx_seq_one_letter_code
_entity_poly.pdbx_strand_id
1 'polypeptide(L)'
;MKELGINTSFKDTKLCKDVAIKKTSIFDKISGKLLKNSTEMTTRHDFDNFVQSIADVKQPIKDNRQNVSDSVPCRCIISPDEGYSLITQFNITCHANTTVLHDTVLYNVYQTSETGKHNMNYLGNIAFFPGKHDMIYLGHSPNMTFLYLHAGHEKENYTYNISISVDREHGLDIVGKCTNLEVKVFPMNMYTSGDVKDVITDLIGSDVNSNDSVINNLMDNGDYSSAVNILGGVASSLNDNVNKSSGEESKQIREVIVFSLTKVSVTSLDDLDLVAGVLNSATSISDELTDYTQDTALDMYSSLTGVLSDQINSTATNKGEESVGLLLDGLSFMLDTNTNKGSEEMKITTNHTHVDTTKVSKVQKSSKKILTLVDSIADAALAITKPTAEPIVFVTDNMNIAVMKKSPANTLGQNLANSRSSNIGQFLLPSDSRFSDVLDNLQGDISLQMMLIDKNPYVWDQSSHDVTTPVVSLKMKTSDKKVVTVTDLQEPVEIQISNRGKMNKSQIHL
;
A
#
# COMPACT_ATOMS: atom_id res chain seq x y z
N MET A 1 34.58 28.75 -7.97
CA MET A 1 33.78 28.18 -9.09
C MET A 1 34.64 27.75 -10.27
N LYS A 2 35.63 28.54 -10.76
CA LYS A 2 36.61 28.03 -11.73
C LYS A 2 37.60 27.00 -11.14
N GLU A 3 37.86 27.05 -9.84
CA GLU A 3 38.62 25.99 -9.13
C GLU A 3 37.80 24.71 -8.84
N LEU A 4 36.52 24.66 -9.23
CA LEU A 4 35.64 23.50 -9.04
C LEU A 4 35.20 22.85 -10.36
N GLY A 5 35.81 23.21 -11.50
CA GLY A 5 35.55 22.55 -12.78
C GLY A 5 34.14 22.73 -13.37
N ILE A 6 33.32 23.64 -12.85
CA ILE A 6 31.95 23.86 -13.33
C ILE A 6 31.98 24.81 -14.52
N ASN A 7 31.72 24.29 -15.71
CA ASN A 7 31.55 25.07 -16.93
C ASN A 7 30.06 25.29 -17.19
N THR A 8 29.54 26.47 -16.86
CA THR A 8 28.13 26.82 -17.13
C THR A 8 28.05 28.02 -18.06
N SER A 9 27.59 27.76 -19.28
CA SER A 9 26.99 28.74 -20.18
C SER A 9 25.49 28.72 -19.90
N PHE A 10 24.99 29.60 -19.04
CA PHE A 10 23.56 29.91 -18.97
C PHE A 10 23.35 31.41 -18.74
N LYS A 11 22.66 32.03 -19.70
CA LYS A 11 22.17 33.40 -19.67
C LYS A 11 20.90 33.43 -18.81
N ASP A 12 21.03 33.82 -17.54
CA ASP A 12 20.03 34.67 -16.88
C ASP A 12 20.57 35.19 -15.52
N THR A 13 21.26 36.32 -15.59
CA THR A 13 22.12 36.87 -14.53
C THR A 13 21.41 37.66 -13.42
N LYS A 14 20.09 37.57 -13.28
CA LYS A 14 19.35 38.37 -12.27
C LYS A 14 18.96 37.57 -11.02
N LEU A 15 18.45 36.34 -11.17
CA LEU A 15 18.01 35.53 -10.02
C LEU A 15 19.17 34.89 -9.24
N CYS A 16 20.25 34.48 -9.92
CA CYS A 16 21.44 33.94 -9.25
C CYS A 16 22.20 35.00 -8.43
N LYS A 17 22.10 36.29 -8.79
CA LYS A 17 22.76 37.36 -8.02
C LYS A 17 22.08 37.56 -6.67
N ASP A 18 20.76 37.56 -6.61
CA ASP A 18 20.04 37.83 -5.35
C ASP A 18 20.15 36.67 -4.36
N VAL A 19 20.19 35.41 -4.84
CA VAL A 19 20.41 34.23 -3.98
C VAL A 19 21.87 34.13 -3.52
N ALA A 20 22.85 34.45 -4.40
CA ALA A 20 24.25 34.47 -4.02
C ALA A 20 24.55 35.58 -2.99
N ILE A 21 24.02 36.80 -3.19
CA ILE A 21 24.22 37.93 -2.27
C ILE A 21 23.64 37.63 -0.88
N LYS A 22 22.49 36.96 -0.79
CA LYS A 22 21.88 36.57 0.50
C LYS A 22 22.67 35.47 1.22
N LYS A 23 23.19 34.47 0.50
CA LYS A 23 24.02 33.40 1.12
C LYS A 23 25.39 33.91 1.58
N THR A 24 26.05 34.75 0.80
CA THR A 24 27.36 35.33 1.17
C THR A 24 27.25 36.26 2.37
N SER A 25 26.18 37.07 2.47
CA SER A 25 25.95 37.95 3.63
C SER A 25 25.73 37.21 4.96
N ILE A 26 25.16 36.00 4.94
CA ILE A 26 24.95 35.18 6.14
C ILE A 26 26.26 34.47 6.51
N PHE A 27 26.97 33.93 5.52
CA PHE A 27 28.26 33.28 5.75
C PHE A 27 29.29 34.27 6.31
N ASP A 28 29.39 35.48 5.76
CA ASP A 28 30.30 36.53 6.26
C ASP A 28 29.93 37.01 7.67
N LYS A 29 28.64 37.05 8.03
CA LYS A 29 28.18 37.36 9.40
C LYS A 29 28.53 36.27 10.39
N ILE A 30 28.48 35.00 9.98
CA ILE A 30 28.81 33.84 10.83
C ILE A 30 30.33 33.71 10.98
N SER A 31 31.08 33.79 9.87
CA SER A 31 32.54 33.75 9.86
C SER A 31 33.15 34.93 10.63
N GLY A 32 32.60 36.14 10.49
CA GLY A 32 33.05 37.32 11.24
C GLY A 32 32.78 37.25 12.76
N LYS A 33 31.70 36.57 13.18
CA LYS A 33 31.42 36.32 14.61
C LYS A 33 32.31 35.21 15.19
N LEU A 34 32.58 34.15 14.43
CA LEU A 34 33.43 33.04 14.86
C LEU A 34 34.90 33.44 14.98
N LEU A 35 35.42 34.25 14.06
CA LEU A 35 36.82 34.73 14.08
C LEU A 35 37.10 35.74 15.20
N LYS A 36 36.10 36.54 15.63
CA LYS A 36 36.26 37.45 16.77
C LYS A 36 36.30 36.75 18.12
N ASN A 37 35.62 35.61 18.26
CA ASN A 37 35.55 34.89 19.53
C ASN A 37 36.70 33.90 19.75
N SER A 38 37.48 33.54 18.72
CA SER A 38 38.56 32.56 18.86
C SER A 38 39.91 33.15 19.34
N THR A 39 40.02 34.48 19.45
CA THR A 39 41.28 35.16 19.78
C THR A 39 41.37 35.68 21.22
N GLU A 40 40.30 35.62 22.02
CA GLU A 40 40.27 36.09 23.42
C GLU A 40 39.50 35.15 24.37
N MET A 41 39.75 33.84 24.32
CA MET A 41 39.21 32.90 25.33
C MET A 41 40.25 32.63 26.42
N THR A 42 40.17 33.33 27.54
CA THR A 42 41.11 33.12 28.67
C THR A 42 40.43 32.71 29.97
N THR A 43 39.09 32.75 30.04
CA THR A 43 38.35 32.33 31.24
C THR A 43 37.25 31.32 30.94
N ARG A 44 36.85 30.55 31.97
CA ARG A 44 35.73 29.58 31.88
C ARG A 44 34.39 30.27 31.57
N HIS A 45 34.24 31.53 31.96
CA HIS A 45 33.09 32.36 31.62
C HIS A 45 33.01 32.65 30.11
N ASP A 46 34.15 32.85 29.44
CA ASP A 46 34.20 33.07 27.98
C ASP A 46 33.83 31.80 27.21
N PHE A 47 34.21 30.64 27.74
CA PHE A 47 33.82 29.35 27.18
C PHE A 47 32.32 29.10 27.32
N ASP A 48 31.73 29.36 28.48
CA ASP A 48 30.29 29.20 28.70
C ASP A 48 29.48 30.18 27.82
N ASN A 49 29.95 31.41 27.64
CA ASN A 49 29.35 32.39 26.72
C ASN A 49 29.46 31.95 25.25
N PHE A 50 30.54 31.30 24.85
CA PHE A 50 30.71 30.74 23.51
C PHE A 50 29.78 29.55 23.26
N VAL A 51 29.70 28.61 24.23
CA VAL A 51 28.78 27.49 24.18
C VAL A 51 27.32 27.98 24.11
N GLN A 52 26.98 29.03 24.87
CA GLN A 52 25.67 29.66 24.80
C GLN A 52 25.43 30.32 23.44
N SER A 53 26.44 30.98 22.85
CA SER A 53 26.32 31.57 21.50
C SER A 53 26.14 30.52 20.39
N ILE A 54 26.70 29.33 20.56
CA ILE A 54 26.46 28.18 19.66
C ILE A 54 25.07 27.58 19.93
N ALA A 55 24.61 27.53 21.18
CA ALA A 55 23.27 27.10 21.55
C ALA A 55 22.18 28.04 20.99
N ASP A 56 22.46 29.34 20.93
CA ASP A 56 21.56 30.34 20.34
C ASP A 56 21.55 30.28 18.80
N VAL A 57 22.61 29.79 18.15
CA VAL A 57 22.62 29.42 16.72
C VAL A 57 21.91 28.07 16.48
N LYS A 58 21.80 27.23 17.51
CA LYS A 58 21.03 25.98 17.54
C LYS A 58 19.57 26.14 17.95
N GLN A 59 19.08 27.36 18.24
CA GLN A 59 17.65 27.60 18.05
C GLN A 59 17.33 27.18 16.63
N PRO A 60 16.21 26.45 16.40
CA PRO A 60 15.90 25.99 15.07
C PRO A 60 16.00 27.21 14.17
N ILE A 61 16.71 27.07 13.06
CA ILE A 61 16.33 27.80 11.86
C ILE A 61 14.85 27.44 11.74
N LYS A 62 13.99 28.27 12.34
CA LYS A 62 12.58 28.34 12.01
C LYS A 62 12.67 28.59 10.54
N ASP A 63 12.42 27.51 9.82
CA ASP A 63 12.38 27.50 8.39
C ASP A 63 11.46 28.68 8.07
N ASN A 64 12.07 29.78 7.63
CA ASN A 64 11.33 30.91 7.11
C ASN A 64 10.93 30.58 5.67
N ARG A 65 10.84 29.28 5.33
CA ARG A 65 9.59 28.75 4.79
C ARG A 65 8.47 29.11 5.76
N GLN A 66 8.02 30.35 5.60
CA GLN A 66 6.60 30.59 5.62
C GLN A 66 5.96 29.41 4.90
N ASN A 67 5.42 28.45 5.66
CA ASN A 67 4.41 27.50 5.21
C ASN A 67 3.19 28.34 4.85
N VAL A 68 3.33 29.17 3.82
CA VAL A 68 2.21 29.41 2.94
C VAL A 68 2.10 28.07 2.22
N SER A 69 1.23 27.22 2.76
CA SER A 69 0.49 26.30 1.93
C SER A 69 -0.17 27.18 0.88
N ASP A 70 0.55 27.47 -0.21
CA ASP A 70 -0.06 27.88 -1.47
C ASP A 70 -0.77 26.64 -2.04
N SER A 71 -1.64 26.02 -1.23
CA SER A 71 -2.59 25.04 -1.71
C SER A 71 -3.46 25.83 -2.68
N VAL A 72 -3.26 25.59 -3.97
CA VAL A 72 -4.04 26.26 -5.00
C VAL A 72 -5.51 25.92 -4.70
N PRO A 73 -6.37 26.91 -4.42
CA PRO A 73 -7.77 26.63 -4.17
C PRO A 73 -8.33 26.01 -5.45
N CYS A 74 -8.71 24.75 -5.33
CA CYS A 74 -9.32 23.98 -6.40
C CYS A 74 -10.79 23.82 -6.08
N ARG A 75 -11.65 24.25 -7.00
CA ARG A 75 -13.10 24.09 -6.87
C ARG A 75 -13.57 23.08 -7.89
N CYS A 76 -14.14 21.97 -7.43
CA CYS A 76 -14.76 20.99 -8.29
C CYS A 76 -16.29 21.04 -8.16
N ILE A 77 -16.97 20.56 -9.19
CA ILE A 77 -18.42 20.31 -9.20
C ILE A 77 -18.66 18.92 -9.78
N ILE A 78 -19.73 18.26 -9.34
CA ILE A 78 -20.20 16.99 -9.89
C ILE A 78 -21.60 17.16 -10.46
N SER A 79 -21.90 16.48 -11.57
CA SER A 79 -23.23 16.43 -12.17
C SER A 79 -23.49 15.06 -12.81
N PRO A 80 -24.68 14.45 -12.60
CA PRO A 80 -25.70 14.86 -11.63
C PRO A 80 -25.20 14.69 -10.17
N ASP A 81 -25.90 15.28 -9.21
CA ASP A 81 -25.63 15.11 -7.77
C ASP A 81 -26.28 13.85 -7.17
N GLU A 82 -27.18 13.22 -7.92
CA GLU A 82 -27.74 11.91 -7.61
C GLU A 82 -27.84 11.00 -8.85
N GLY A 83 -27.78 9.68 -8.63
CA GLY A 83 -27.90 8.70 -9.70
C GLY A 83 -27.84 7.26 -9.22
N TYR A 84 -27.74 6.32 -10.16
CA TYR A 84 -27.65 4.88 -9.89
C TYR A 84 -26.29 4.36 -10.34
N SER A 85 -25.68 3.49 -9.52
CA SER A 85 -24.43 2.80 -9.83
C SER A 85 -24.51 2.09 -11.18
N LEU A 86 -23.46 2.21 -12.01
CA LEU A 86 -23.35 1.62 -13.36
C LEU A 86 -24.39 2.07 -14.41
N ILE A 87 -25.37 2.89 -14.04
CA ILE A 87 -26.37 3.45 -14.95
C ILE A 87 -26.08 4.91 -15.23
N THR A 88 -25.91 5.70 -14.16
CA THR A 88 -25.72 7.13 -14.26
C THR A 88 -24.25 7.45 -14.53
N GLN A 89 -24.01 8.18 -15.61
CA GLN A 89 -22.71 8.74 -15.91
C GLN A 89 -22.55 10.07 -15.17
N PHE A 90 -21.59 10.11 -14.26
CA PHE A 90 -21.24 11.30 -13.50
C PHE A 90 -20.08 12.02 -14.18
N ASN A 91 -20.15 13.35 -14.16
CA ASN A 91 -19.09 14.22 -14.65
C ASN A 91 -18.58 15.08 -13.51
N ILE A 92 -17.28 15.06 -13.29
CA ILE A 92 -16.61 15.95 -12.35
C ILE A 92 -15.83 16.98 -13.15
N THR A 93 -16.00 18.25 -12.82
CA THR A 93 -15.26 19.35 -13.44
C THR A 93 -14.56 20.15 -12.36
N CYS A 94 -13.24 20.21 -12.44
CA CYS A 94 -12.39 20.93 -11.50
C CYS A 94 -11.83 22.20 -12.13
N HIS A 95 -11.89 23.28 -11.36
CA HIS A 95 -11.25 24.54 -11.67
C HIS A 95 -10.15 24.77 -10.63
N ALA A 96 -8.92 24.39 -10.99
CA ALA A 96 -7.73 24.78 -10.27
C ALA A 96 -7.16 26.05 -10.91
N ASN A 97 -6.75 27.03 -10.10
CA ASN A 97 -6.05 28.20 -10.63
C ASN A 97 -4.60 27.83 -10.98
N THR A 98 -4.42 27.12 -12.08
CA THR A 98 -3.14 26.56 -12.54
C THR A 98 -2.20 27.60 -13.14
N THR A 99 -2.56 28.89 -13.16
CA THR A 99 -1.67 29.97 -13.64
C THR A 99 -0.37 30.10 -12.85
N VAL A 100 -0.27 29.45 -11.69
CA VAL A 100 0.92 29.38 -10.83
C VAL A 100 1.73 28.08 -11.05
N LEU A 101 1.23 27.14 -11.85
CA LEU A 101 1.82 25.82 -12.07
C LEU A 101 2.42 25.77 -13.48
N HIS A 102 3.74 25.81 -13.56
CA HIS A 102 4.48 25.60 -14.81
C HIS A 102 4.61 24.12 -15.19
N ASP A 103 4.07 23.23 -14.37
CA ASP A 103 4.19 21.77 -14.47
C ASP A 103 2.84 21.15 -14.83
N THR A 104 2.86 19.99 -15.49
CA THR A 104 1.67 19.16 -15.67
C THR A 104 1.12 18.74 -14.31
N VAL A 105 -0.20 18.68 -14.19
CA VAL A 105 -0.90 18.27 -12.96
C VAL A 105 -1.62 16.96 -13.16
N LEU A 106 -1.72 16.21 -12.07
CA LEU A 106 -2.44 14.94 -12.00
C LEU A 106 -3.60 15.09 -11.01
N TYR A 107 -4.79 14.71 -11.43
CA TYR A 107 -5.98 14.72 -10.59
C TYR A 107 -6.22 13.31 -10.04
N ASN A 108 -6.26 13.22 -8.71
CA ASN A 108 -6.54 12.01 -7.96
C ASN A 108 -7.93 12.13 -7.32
N VAL A 109 -8.84 11.23 -7.67
CA VAL A 109 -10.21 11.23 -7.16
C VAL A 109 -10.45 9.99 -6.33
N TYR A 110 -10.84 10.20 -5.08
CA TYR A 110 -11.13 9.15 -4.12
C TYR A 110 -12.59 9.21 -3.68
N GLN A 111 -13.23 8.05 -3.69
CA GLN A 111 -14.50 7.84 -3.02
C GLN A 111 -14.24 7.46 -1.56
N THR A 112 -14.94 8.12 -0.62
CA THR A 112 -14.76 7.91 0.83
C THR A 112 -16.09 7.64 1.52
N SER A 113 -16.12 6.61 2.38
CA SER A 113 -17.25 6.33 3.27
C SER A 113 -16.85 6.49 4.74
N GLU A 114 -17.76 6.99 5.58
CA GLU A 114 -17.48 7.17 7.01
C GLU A 114 -17.47 5.83 7.77
N THR A 115 -18.13 4.80 7.21
CA THR A 115 -18.16 3.44 7.77
C THR A 115 -16.88 2.62 7.58
N GLY A 116 -15.91 3.09 6.77
CA GLY A 116 -14.58 2.48 6.60
C GLY A 116 -13.63 2.60 7.81
N LYS A 117 -14.15 2.92 9.00
CA LYS A 117 -13.38 2.96 10.25
C LYS A 117 -13.06 1.54 10.72
N HIS A 118 -11.94 0.99 10.28
CA HIS A 118 -11.28 -0.04 11.08
C HIS A 118 -10.87 0.59 12.42
N ASN A 119 -11.39 0.00 13.51
CA ASN A 119 -11.11 0.44 14.88
C ASN A 119 -9.59 0.44 15.14
N MET A 120 -9.05 1.63 15.45
CA MET A 120 -7.73 1.76 16.05
C MET A 120 -7.72 1.06 17.41
N ASN A 121 -7.14 -0.13 17.49
CA ASN A 121 -6.74 -0.70 18.77
C ASN A 121 -5.24 -0.48 18.95
N TYR A 122 -4.90 0.50 19.77
CA TYR A 122 -3.55 0.71 20.29
C TYR A 122 -3.15 -0.49 21.14
N LEU A 123 -2.29 -1.35 20.61
CA LEU A 123 -1.48 -2.25 21.42
C LEU A 123 -0.05 -1.72 21.39
N GLY A 124 0.30 -0.91 22.40
CA GLY A 124 1.67 -0.51 22.75
C GLY A 124 2.55 0.03 21.60
N ASN A 125 2.72 1.35 21.53
CA ASN A 125 3.77 2.08 20.77
C ASN A 125 3.91 1.84 19.25
N ILE A 126 3.02 1.07 18.60
CA ILE A 126 3.04 0.83 17.15
C ILE A 126 1.99 1.71 16.48
N ALA A 127 2.39 2.48 15.47
CA ALA A 127 1.48 3.30 14.66
C ALA A 127 0.82 2.43 13.58
N PHE A 128 -0.52 2.50 13.49
CA PHE A 128 -1.34 1.80 12.50
C PHE A 128 -2.03 2.84 11.58
N PHE A 129 -2.03 2.62 10.26
CA PHE A 129 -2.63 3.53 9.28
C PHE A 129 -4.05 3.08 8.88
N PRO A 130 -5.08 3.97 8.96
CA PRO A 130 -6.45 3.63 8.57
C PRO A 130 -6.92 4.31 7.27
N GLY A 131 -7.69 3.58 6.44
CA GLY A 131 -8.69 4.13 5.52
C GLY A 131 -8.76 3.46 4.14
N LYS A 132 -9.87 2.75 3.83
CA LYS A 132 -10.18 2.37 2.44
C LYS A 132 -10.61 3.63 1.66
N HIS A 133 -9.69 4.15 0.86
CA HIS A 133 -9.98 5.15 -0.17
C HIS A 133 -10.03 4.41 -1.51
N ASP A 134 -11.21 4.32 -2.13
CA ASP A 134 -11.30 3.76 -3.48
C ASP A 134 -10.93 4.87 -4.46
N MET A 135 -9.74 4.77 -5.07
CA MET A 135 -9.38 5.65 -6.18
C MET A 135 -10.28 5.31 -7.37
N ILE A 136 -11.04 6.29 -7.85
CA ILE A 136 -12.01 6.11 -8.94
C ILE A 136 -11.58 6.82 -10.23
N TYR A 137 -10.63 7.75 -10.17
CA TYR A 137 -10.06 8.39 -11.35
C TYR A 137 -8.63 8.86 -11.10
N LEU A 138 -7.82 8.68 -12.13
CA LEU A 138 -6.46 9.19 -12.26
C LEU A 138 -6.27 9.78 -13.66
N GLY A 139 -5.85 11.03 -13.75
CA GLY A 139 -5.54 11.62 -15.06
C GLY A 139 -5.26 13.11 -15.04
N HIS A 140 -4.82 13.62 -16.19
CA HIS A 140 -4.42 15.03 -16.34
C HIS A 140 -5.57 15.97 -16.68
N SER A 141 -6.75 15.42 -17.01
CA SER A 141 -7.90 16.23 -17.41
C SER A 141 -8.62 16.79 -16.18
N PRO A 142 -8.84 18.12 -16.10
CA PRO A 142 -9.72 18.71 -15.10
C PRO A 142 -11.19 18.36 -15.32
N ASN A 143 -11.54 17.88 -16.52
CA ASN A 143 -12.87 17.43 -16.89
C ASN A 143 -12.86 15.91 -16.92
N MET A 144 -13.43 15.30 -15.90
CA MET A 144 -13.56 13.86 -15.74
C MET A 144 -14.96 13.50 -16.19
N THR A 145 -15.08 12.89 -17.36
CA THR A 145 -16.36 12.54 -17.97
C THR A 145 -16.58 11.05 -17.89
N PHE A 146 -17.84 10.62 -17.85
CA PHE A 146 -18.23 9.21 -17.90
C PHE A 146 -17.77 8.37 -16.69
N LEU A 147 -17.77 8.97 -15.51
CA LEU A 147 -17.49 8.24 -14.27
C LEU A 147 -18.71 7.45 -13.83
N TYR A 148 -18.53 6.17 -13.55
CA TYR A 148 -19.50 5.34 -12.86
C TYR A 148 -19.09 5.22 -11.40
N LEU A 149 -19.90 5.80 -10.52
CA LEU A 149 -19.65 5.79 -9.08
C LEU A 149 -20.25 4.53 -8.45
N HIS A 150 -19.61 4.03 -7.39
CA HIS A 150 -20.11 2.87 -6.66
C HIS A 150 -21.31 3.26 -5.80
N ALA A 151 -22.22 2.30 -5.56
CA ALA A 151 -23.42 2.51 -4.77
C ALA A 151 -23.10 2.87 -3.31
N GLY A 152 -23.80 3.88 -2.82
CA GLY A 152 -23.90 4.33 -1.44
C GLY A 152 -24.14 3.24 -0.39
N HIS A 153 -23.68 3.45 0.83
CA HIS A 153 -24.18 2.63 1.95
C HIS A 153 -25.56 3.11 2.39
N GLU A 154 -26.49 2.17 2.56
CA GLU A 154 -27.84 2.46 3.04
C GLU A 154 -27.85 3.21 4.38
N LYS A 155 -26.90 2.90 5.28
CA LYS A 155 -26.73 3.58 6.57
C LYS A 155 -26.44 5.09 6.45
N GLU A 156 -25.83 5.50 5.35
CA GLU A 156 -25.50 6.90 5.03
C GLU A 156 -26.52 7.46 4.01
N ASN A 157 -27.71 6.85 3.89
CA ASN A 157 -28.73 7.20 2.90
C ASN A 157 -28.14 7.24 1.48
N TYR A 158 -27.25 6.30 1.16
CA TYR A 158 -26.56 6.21 -0.12
C TYR A 158 -25.68 7.40 -0.51
N THR A 159 -25.22 8.18 0.46
CA THR A 159 -24.44 9.41 0.23
C THR A 159 -22.95 9.15 0.42
N TYR A 160 -22.11 9.72 -0.45
CA TYR A 160 -20.64 9.66 -0.32
C TYR A 160 -19.97 11.02 -0.44
N ASN A 161 -18.81 11.10 0.19
CA ASN A 161 -17.87 12.19 -0.01
C ASN A 161 -16.82 11.79 -1.05
N ILE A 162 -16.70 12.60 -2.10
CA ILE A 162 -15.61 12.52 -3.06
C ILE A 162 -14.53 13.51 -2.64
N SER A 163 -13.34 12.98 -2.37
CA SER A 163 -12.14 13.76 -2.10
C SER A 163 -11.31 13.85 -3.37
N ILE A 164 -10.88 15.07 -3.73
CA ILE A 164 -10.07 15.30 -4.93
C ILE A 164 -8.79 16.01 -4.53
N SER A 165 -7.64 15.44 -4.89
CA SER A 165 -6.33 16.08 -4.77
C SER A 165 -5.74 16.35 -6.15
N VAL A 166 -4.97 17.43 -6.21
CA VAL A 166 -4.21 17.84 -7.40
C VAL A 166 -2.75 17.79 -7.05
N ASP A 167 -2.03 16.92 -7.72
CA ASP A 167 -0.62 16.66 -7.50
C ASP A 167 0.20 17.14 -8.71
N ARG A 168 1.48 17.43 -8.50
CA ARG A 168 2.41 17.73 -9.60
C ARG A 168 2.80 16.41 -10.25
N GLU A 169 2.79 16.35 -11.57
CA GLU A 169 3.36 15.21 -12.30
C GLU A 169 4.85 15.10 -11.93
N HIS A 170 5.24 14.01 -11.26
CA HIS A 170 6.57 13.76 -10.67
C HIS A 170 6.91 14.48 -9.35
N GLY A 171 5.96 15.17 -8.72
CA GLY A 171 6.15 15.81 -7.42
C GLY A 171 5.45 15.05 -6.29
N LEU A 172 6.09 14.98 -5.13
CA LEU A 172 5.53 14.38 -3.91
C LEU A 172 4.67 15.38 -3.10
N ASP A 173 4.48 16.58 -3.64
CA ASP A 173 3.79 17.68 -2.98
C ASP A 173 2.37 17.79 -3.53
N ILE A 174 1.37 17.58 -2.67
CA ILE A 174 -0.02 17.93 -2.97
C ILE A 174 -0.06 19.43 -3.20
N VAL A 175 -0.44 19.81 -4.42
CA VAL A 175 -0.42 21.20 -4.90
C VAL A 175 -1.73 21.90 -4.56
N GLY A 176 -2.81 21.12 -4.46
CA GLY A 176 -4.11 21.61 -4.04
C GLY A 176 -4.98 20.48 -3.53
N LYS A 177 -5.67 20.72 -2.41
CA LYS A 177 -6.82 19.92 -2.01
C LYS A 177 -8.07 20.63 -2.50
N CYS A 178 -8.88 19.95 -3.31
CA CYS A 178 -10.13 20.52 -3.78
C CYS A 178 -11.22 20.40 -2.70
N THR A 179 -12.31 21.16 -2.86
CA THR A 179 -13.51 20.96 -2.02
C THR A 179 -14.05 19.53 -2.16
N ASN A 180 -14.36 18.91 -1.03
CA ASN A 180 -15.09 17.63 -1.01
C ASN A 180 -16.46 17.81 -1.70
N LEU A 181 -16.83 16.85 -2.54
CA LEU A 181 -18.13 16.80 -3.19
C LEU A 181 -19.00 15.77 -2.49
N GLU A 182 -20.27 16.07 -2.32
CA GLU A 182 -21.27 15.14 -1.80
C GLU A 182 -22.13 14.67 -2.96
N VAL A 183 -22.32 13.36 -3.09
CA VAL A 183 -23.11 12.75 -4.16
C VAL A 183 -23.90 11.57 -3.62
N LYS A 184 -25.10 11.36 -4.17
CA LYS A 184 -25.98 10.26 -3.79
C LYS A 184 -26.05 9.20 -4.88
N VAL A 185 -25.58 8.00 -4.60
CA VAL A 185 -25.49 6.92 -5.60
C VAL A 185 -26.28 5.71 -5.13
N PHE A 186 -27.43 5.46 -5.74
CA PHE A 186 -28.26 4.32 -5.40
C PHE A 186 -27.71 3.01 -5.99
N PRO A 187 -27.98 1.85 -5.35
CA PRO A 187 -27.69 0.55 -5.93
C PRO A 187 -28.39 0.33 -7.26
N MET A 188 -27.73 -0.37 -8.16
CA MET A 188 -28.19 -0.61 -9.52
C MET A 188 -29.56 -1.32 -9.57
N ASN A 189 -29.82 -2.29 -8.67
CA ASN A 189 -31.10 -3.00 -8.63
C ASN A 189 -32.31 -2.12 -8.27
N MET A 190 -32.10 -0.91 -7.75
CA MET A 190 -33.19 0.04 -7.50
C MET A 190 -33.64 0.74 -8.78
N TYR A 191 -32.91 0.56 -9.89
CA TYR A 191 -33.27 1.08 -11.19
C TYR A 191 -34.30 0.16 -11.85
N THR A 192 -35.52 0.65 -12.03
CA THR A 192 -36.67 -0.17 -12.50
C THR A 192 -36.75 -0.34 -14.02
N SER A 193 -35.79 0.19 -14.78
CA SER A 193 -35.89 0.31 -16.25
C SER A 193 -34.75 -0.43 -16.97
N GLY A 194 -34.70 -1.75 -16.84
CA GLY A 194 -33.75 -2.60 -17.57
C GLY A 194 -33.39 -3.87 -16.79
N ASP A 195 -32.88 -4.90 -17.48
CA ASP A 195 -32.24 -6.03 -16.81
C ASP A 195 -30.81 -5.62 -16.41
N VAL A 196 -30.47 -5.78 -15.14
CA VAL A 196 -29.13 -5.53 -14.59
C VAL A 196 -28.05 -6.28 -15.38
N LYS A 197 -28.40 -7.48 -15.85
CA LYS A 197 -27.52 -8.32 -16.65
C LYS A 197 -27.15 -7.69 -17.99
N ASP A 198 -28.11 -7.10 -18.69
CA ASP A 198 -27.89 -6.54 -20.01
C ASP A 198 -26.91 -5.37 -19.91
N VAL A 199 -27.07 -4.52 -18.90
CA VAL A 199 -26.15 -3.40 -18.66
C VAL A 199 -24.73 -3.88 -18.34
N ILE A 200 -24.58 -4.89 -17.48
CA ILE A 200 -23.23 -5.43 -17.19
C ILE A 200 -22.62 -6.02 -18.45
N THR A 201 -23.40 -6.75 -19.25
CA THR A 201 -22.94 -7.36 -20.50
C THR A 201 -22.52 -6.30 -21.52
N ASP A 202 -23.27 -5.21 -21.65
CA ASP A 202 -22.93 -4.09 -22.55
C ASP A 202 -21.65 -3.36 -22.08
N LEU A 203 -21.50 -3.16 -20.76
CA LEU A 203 -20.34 -2.51 -20.19
C LEU A 203 -19.08 -3.36 -20.36
N ILE A 204 -19.12 -4.64 -19.96
CA ILE A 204 -17.92 -5.47 -19.82
C ILE A 204 -17.75 -6.57 -20.85
N GLY A 205 -18.81 -6.90 -21.59
CA GLY A 205 -18.86 -8.04 -22.49
C GLY A 205 -19.39 -9.30 -21.80
N SER A 206 -19.85 -10.27 -22.60
CA SER A 206 -20.35 -11.56 -22.12
C SER A 206 -19.23 -12.55 -21.74
N ASP A 207 -18.03 -12.35 -22.30
CA ASP A 207 -16.87 -13.20 -22.08
C ASP A 207 -15.56 -12.45 -22.41
N VAL A 208 -14.41 -13.07 -22.10
CA VAL A 208 -13.07 -12.50 -22.26
C VAL A 208 -12.68 -12.17 -23.72
N ASN A 209 -13.39 -12.71 -24.71
CA ASN A 209 -13.17 -12.51 -26.14
C ASN A 209 -14.21 -11.60 -26.80
N SER A 210 -15.18 -11.09 -26.04
CA SER A 210 -16.11 -10.09 -26.56
C SER A 210 -15.30 -8.85 -26.96
N ASN A 211 -15.52 -8.33 -28.17
CA ASN A 211 -14.80 -7.15 -28.68
C ASN A 211 -15.66 -5.87 -28.67
N ASP A 212 -16.98 -6.00 -28.46
CA ASP A 212 -17.93 -4.90 -28.66
C ASP A 212 -18.33 -4.17 -27.37
N SER A 213 -17.67 -4.48 -26.23
CA SER A 213 -17.99 -3.87 -24.95
C SER A 213 -17.41 -2.45 -24.80
N VAL A 214 -18.01 -1.66 -23.90
CA VAL A 214 -17.51 -0.30 -23.59
C VAL A 214 -16.06 -0.34 -23.12
N ILE A 215 -15.68 -1.33 -22.28
CA ILE A 215 -14.30 -1.38 -21.79
C ILE A 215 -13.27 -1.68 -22.87
N ASN A 216 -13.55 -2.59 -23.81
CA ASN A 216 -12.59 -2.86 -24.88
C ASN A 216 -12.35 -1.61 -25.73
N ASN A 217 -13.41 -0.86 -26.04
CA ASN A 217 -13.27 0.43 -26.73
C ASN A 217 -12.44 1.43 -25.93
N LEU A 218 -12.62 1.53 -24.60
CA LEU A 218 -11.81 2.41 -23.75
C LEU A 218 -10.35 1.97 -23.71
N MET A 219 -10.10 0.67 -23.55
CA MET A 219 -8.74 0.09 -23.52
C MET A 219 -8.02 0.26 -24.86
N ASP A 220 -8.70 0.06 -25.99
CA ASP A 220 -8.14 0.23 -27.34
C ASP A 220 -7.79 1.69 -27.63
N ASN A 221 -8.54 2.63 -27.05
CA ASN A 221 -8.28 4.06 -27.12
C ASN A 221 -7.26 4.56 -26.08
N GLY A 222 -6.77 3.67 -25.18
CA GLY A 222 -5.81 4.00 -24.13
C GLY A 222 -6.41 4.72 -22.92
N ASP A 223 -7.73 4.79 -22.77
CA ASP A 223 -8.42 5.36 -21.61
C ASP A 223 -8.57 4.31 -20.50
N TYR A 224 -7.43 3.93 -19.90
CA TYR A 224 -7.40 2.90 -18.87
C TYR A 224 -8.08 3.30 -17.58
N SER A 225 -8.05 4.58 -17.19
CA SER A 225 -8.67 5.05 -15.94
C SER A 225 -10.18 4.88 -15.96
N SER A 226 -10.84 5.28 -17.06
CA SER A 226 -12.28 5.08 -17.23
C SER A 226 -12.63 3.60 -17.32
N ALA A 227 -11.81 2.80 -18.00
CA ALA A 227 -11.97 1.35 -18.07
C ALA A 227 -11.92 0.69 -16.69
N VAL A 228 -10.90 1.03 -15.88
CA VAL A 228 -10.74 0.48 -14.52
C VAL A 228 -11.86 0.97 -13.59
N ASN A 229 -12.34 2.21 -13.75
CA ASN A 229 -13.51 2.70 -13.01
C ASN A 229 -14.77 1.85 -13.26
N ILE A 230 -15.07 1.53 -14.53
CA ILE A 230 -16.20 0.64 -14.88
C ILE A 230 -16.01 -0.75 -14.25
N LEU A 231 -14.81 -1.33 -14.40
CA LEU A 231 -14.47 -2.63 -13.82
C LEU A 231 -14.64 -2.64 -12.30
N GLY A 232 -14.20 -1.57 -11.62
CA GLY A 232 -14.39 -1.35 -10.18
C GLY A 232 -15.85 -1.30 -9.77
N GLY A 233 -16.67 -0.55 -10.51
CA GLY A 233 -18.10 -0.46 -10.27
C GLY A 233 -18.80 -1.80 -10.41
N VAL A 234 -18.45 -2.59 -11.42
CA VAL A 234 -19.02 -3.93 -11.60
C VAL A 234 -18.56 -4.86 -10.49
N ALA A 235 -17.27 -4.87 -10.14
CA ALA A 235 -16.76 -5.68 -9.03
C ALA A 235 -17.44 -5.35 -7.70
N SER A 236 -17.60 -4.05 -7.38
CA SER A 236 -18.33 -3.60 -6.19
C SER A 236 -19.78 -4.05 -6.22
N SER A 237 -20.45 -3.91 -7.37
CA SER A 237 -21.84 -4.30 -7.56
C SER A 237 -22.09 -5.80 -7.36
N LEU A 238 -21.11 -6.65 -7.73
CA LEU A 238 -21.15 -8.10 -7.47
C LEU A 238 -20.92 -8.43 -5.98
N ASN A 239 -20.08 -7.65 -5.30
CA ASN A 239 -19.81 -7.82 -3.87
C ASN A 239 -21.00 -7.39 -3.01
N ASP A 240 -21.79 -6.44 -3.49
CA ASP A 240 -23.04 -6.06 -2.87
C ASP A 240 -24.09 -7.15 -3.12
N ASN A 241 -24.42 -7.91 -2.06
CA ASN A 241 -25.47 -8.98 -2.01
C ASN A 241 -26.88 -8.55 -2.49
N VAL A 242 -27.00 -7.29 -2.90
CA VAL A 242 -28.17 -6.61 -3.44
C VAL A 242 -28.41 -7.01 -4.90
N ASN A 243 -27.37 -7.40 -5.65
CA ASN A 243 -27.45 -7.88 -7.03
C ASN A 243 -27.16 -9.39 -7.07
N LYS A 244 -28.17 -10.23 -6.79
CA LYS A 244 -28.03 -11.69 -6.87
C LYS A 244 -28.00 -12.15 -8.33
N SER A 245 -26.87 -11.98 -9.01
CA SER A 245 -26.53 -12.84 -10.16
C SER A 245 -26.42 -14.29 -9.68
N SER A 246 -26.61 -15.25 -10.59
CA SER A 246 -26.32 -16.64 -10.25
C SER A 246 -24.83 -16.80 -9.95
N GLY A 247 -24.44 -17.66 -9.00
CA GLY A 247 -23.04 -17.82 -8.62
C GLY A 247 -22.11 -18.22 -9.77
N GLU A 248 -22.64 -18.80 -10.85
CA GLU A 248 -21.86 -19.11 -12.06
C GLU A 248 -21.65 -17.89 -12.97
N GLU A 249 -22.64 -17.02 -13.05
CA GLU A 249 -22.54 -15.77 -13.78
C GLU A 249 -21.59 -14.78 -13.09
N SER A 250 -21.64 -14.69 -11.75
CA SER A 250 -20.68 -13.89 -10.99
C SER A 250 -19.24 -14.33 -11.24
N LYS A 251 -18.99 -15.65 -11.35
CA LYS A 251 -17.65 -16.18 -11.68
C LYS A 251 -17.18 -15.72 -13.05
N GLN A 252 -18.04 -15.81 -14.07
CA GLN A 252 -17.71 -15.40 -15.44
C GLN A 252 -17.42 -13.89 -15.50
N ILE A 253 -18.24 -13.08 -14.84
CA ILE A 253 -18.05 -11.62 -14.76
C ILE A 253 -16.72 -11.30 -14.06
N ARG A 254 -16.40 -11.95 -12.94
CA ARG A 254 -15.10 -11.77 -12.24
C ARG A 254 -13.91 -12.19 -13.09
N GLU A 255 -14.05 -13.27 -13.86
CA GLU A 255 -13.04 -13.72 -14.80
C GLU A 255 -12.76 -12.66 -15.87
N VAL A 256 -13.82 -12.09 -16.47
CA VAL A 256 -13.70 -10.97 -17.42
C VAL A 256 -13.03 -9.75 -16.78
N ILE A 257 -13.41 -9.40 -15.55
CA ILE A 257 -12.80 -8.26 -14.83
C ILE A 257 -11.30 -8.48 -14.65
N VAL A 258 -10.90 -9.59 -14.03
CA VAL A 258 -9.50 -9.89 -13.73
C VAL A 258 -8.68 -10.00 -15.01
N PHE A 259 -9.20 -10.65 -16.04
CA PHE A 259 -8.52 -10.72 -17.34
C PHE A 259 -8.35 -9.35 -17.99
N SER A 260 -9.37 -8.50 -17.94
CA SER A 260 -9.32 -7.15 -18.51
C SER A 260 -8.26 -6.28 -17.81
N LEU A 261 -8.11 -6.40 -16.49
CA LEU A 261 -7.06 -5.69 -15.75
C LEU A 261 -5.64 -6.05 -16.23
N THR A 262 -5.42 -7.27 -16.75
CA THR A 262 -4.10 -7.66 -17.28
C THR A 262 -3.71 -6.92 -18.56
N LYS A 263 -4.68 -6.28 -19.24
CA LYS A 263 -4.44 -5.46 -20.44
C LYS A 263 -4.08 -4.01 -20.10
N VAL A 264 -4.26 -3.58 -18.85
CA VAL A 264 -3.97 -2.22 -18.41
C VAL A 264 -2.46 -2.04 -18.24
N SER A 265 -1.92 -0.96 -18.81
CA SER A 265 -0.52 -0.61 -18.61
C SER A 265 -0.33 0.06 -17.25
N VAL A 266 0.37 -0.61 -16.33
CA VAL A 266 0.68 -0.09 -15.00
C VAL A 266 2.14 0.33 -14.96
N THR A 267 2.40 1.63 -14.79
CA THR A 267 3.77 2.17 -14.84
C THR A 267 4.16 3.02 -13.64
N SER A 268 3.17 3.46 -12.85
CA SER A 268 3.33 4.28 -11.65
C SER A 268 2.68 3.64 -10.41
N LEU A 269 2.95 4.18 -9.22
CA LEU A 269 2.26 3.75 -8.01
C LEU A 269 0.77 4.14 -8.00
N ASP A 270 0.40 5.21 -8.70
CA ASP A 270 -1.02 5.60 -8.81
C ASP A 270 -1.80 4.62 -9.70
N ASP A 271 -1.22 4.23 -10.85
CA ASP A 271 -1.79 3.16 -11.69
C ASP A 271 -1.91 1.85 -10.90
N LEU A 272 -0.88 1.55 -10.10
CA LEU A 272 -0.84 0.35 -9.27
C LEU A 272 -1.98 0.37 -8.26
N ASP A 273 -2.17 1.47 -7.54
CA ASP A 273 -3.21 1.58 -6.53
C ASP A 273 -4.60 1.45 -7.16
N LEU A 274 -4.83 2.12 -8.29
CA LEU A 274 -6.08 2.05 -9.04
C LEU A 274 -6.41 0.60 -9.45
N VAL A 275 -5.45 -0.10 -10.05
CA VAL A 275 -5.64 -1.48 -10.52
C VAL A 275 -5.72 -2.48 -9.37
N ALA A 276 -4.89 -2.32 -8.34
CA ALA A 276 -4.89 -3.19 -7.16
C ALA A 276 -6.23 -3.09 -6.41
N GLY A 277 -6.81 -1.90 -6.28
CA GLY A 277 -8.11 -1.71 -5.63
C GLY A 277 -9.22 -2.52 -6.33
N VAL A 278 -9.29 -2.44 -7.66
CA VAL A 278 -10.27 -3.21 -8.44
C VAL A 278 -9.96 -4.70 -8.41
N LEU A 279 -8.69 -5.10 -8.47
CA LEU A 279 -8.29 -6.49 -8.38
C LEU A 279 -8.67 -7.11 -7.02
N ASN A 280 -8.47 -6.38 -5.94
CA ASN A 280 -8.87 -6.79 -4.59
C ASN A 280 -10.39 -6.98 -4.51
N SER A 281 -11.16 -6.04 -5.06
CA SER A 281 -12.63 -6.12 -5.11
C SER A 281 -13.11 -7.30 -5.97
N ALA A 282 -12.50 -7.51 -7.14
CA ALA A 282 -12.85 -8.62 -8.02
C ALA A 282 -12.51 -9.98 -7.40
N THR A 283 -11.48 -10.03 -6.56
CA THR A 283 -10.97 -11.26 -5.93
C THR A 283 -11.56 -11.54 -4.56
N SER A 284 -12.44 -10.71 -3.99
CA SER A 284 -12.86 -10.80 -2.59
C SER A 284 -13.94 -11.83 -2.23
N ILE A 285 -14.41 -12.66 -3.18
CA ILE A 285 -15.44 -13.69 -2.93
C ILE A 285 -14.90 -15.06 -3.36
N SER A 286 -14.47 -15.86 -2.39
CA SER A 286 -13.74 -17.12 -2.60
C SER A 286 -14.46 -18.12 -3.51
N ASP A 287 -15.78 -18.22 -3.35
CA ASP A 287 -16.63 -19.21 -4.02
C ASP A 287 -16.91 -18.83 -5.48
N GLU A 288 -16.66 -17.57 -5.82
CA GLU A 288 -16.82 -17.02 -7.17
C GLU A 288 -15.47 -16.90 -7.91
N LEU A 289 -14.38 -17.44 -7.34
CA LEU A 289 -13.09 -17.49 -8.02
C LEU A 289 -12.85 -18.85 -8.67
N THR A 290 -12.86 -18.85 -10.00
CA THR A 290 -12.37 -19.98 -10.77
C THR A 290 -10.86 -20.14 -10.57
N ASP A 291 -10.41 -21.34 -10.84
CA ASP A 291 -9.00 -21.71 -10.85
C ASP A 291 -8.16 -20.88 -11.82
N TYR A 292 -8.76 -20.46 -12.94
CA TYR A 292 -8.15 -19.60 -13.94
C TYR A 292 -8.10 -18.15 -13.47
N THR A 293 -9.20 -17.63 -12.90
CA THR A 293 -9.25 -16.27 -12.31
C THR A 293 -8.22 -16.11 -11.21
N GLN A 294 -8.04 -17.11 -10.35
CA GLN A 294 -7.03 -17.11 -9.30
C GLN A 294 -5.60 -17.07 -9.86
N ASP A 295 -5.27 -17.90 -10.85
CA ASP A 295 -3.94 -17.92 -11.45
C ASP A 295 -3.63 -16.57 -12.13
N THR A 296 -4.59 -16.04 -12.89
CA THR A 296 -4.49 -14.74 -13.58
C THR A 296 -4.33 -13.59 -12.60
N ALA A 297 -5.11 -13.57 -11.51
CA ALA A 297 -4.97 -12.56 -10.46
C ALA A 297 -3.58 -12.60 -9.82
N LEU A 298 -3.03 -13.79 -9.55
CA LEU A 298 -1.68 -13.93 -8.99
C LEU A 298 -0.57 -13.49 -9.96
N ASP A 299 -0.75 -13.66 -11.27
CA ASP A 299 0.15 -13.07 -12.27
C ASP A 299 0.06 -11.54 -12.28
N MET A 300 -1.15 -10.99 -12.11
CA MET A 300 -1.34 -9.55 -12.01
C MET A 300 -0.70 -8.98 -10.74
N TYR A 301 -0.93 -9.57 -9.55
CA TYR A 301 -0.24 -9.16 -8.32
C TYR A 301 1.28 -9.25 -8.45
N SER A 302 1.81 -10.24 -9.20
CA SER A 302 3.24 -10.31 -9.49
C SER A 302 3.74 -9.13 -10.30
N SER A 303 2.98 -8.70 -11.30
CA SER A 303 3.31 -7.54 -12.13
C SER A 303 3.26 -6.25 -11.31
N LEU A 304 2.20 -6.06 -10.53
CA LEU A 304 2.04 -4.91 -9.62
C LEU A 304 3.16 -4.85 -8.57
N THR A 305 3.56 -6.00 -8.00
CA THR A 305 4.70 -6.08 -7.06
C THR A 305 6.03 -5.67 -7.72
N GLY A 306 6.20 -5.97 -9.02
CA GLY A 306 7.33 -5.50 -9.80
C GLY A 306 7.36 -3.97 -9.91
N VAL A 307 6.22 -3.37 -10.30
CA VAL A 307 6.08 -1.90 -10.37
C VAL A 307 6.35 -1.25 -9.01
N LEU A 308 5.79 -1.80 -7.93
CA LEU A 308 6.07 -1.33 -6.57
C LEU A 308 7.56 -1.33 -6.30
N SER A 309 8.23 -2.46 -6.55
CA SER A 309 9.67 -2.62 -6.27
C SER A 309 10.55 -1.64 -7.05
N ASP A 310 10.15 -1.31 -8.29
CA ASP A 310 10.89 -0.39 -9.15
C ASP A 310 10.68 1.08 -8.74
N GLN A 311 9.45 1.45 -8.38
CA GLN A 311 9.08 2.84 -8.08
C GLN A 311 9.34 3.26 -6.62
N ILE A 312 9.51 2.30 -5.71
CA ILE A 312 9.56 2.60 -4.27
C ILE A 312 10.74 3.50 -3.87
N ASN A 313 11.88 3.41 -4.57
CA ASN A 313 13.08 4.18 -4.24
C ASN A 313 13.00 5.67 -4.62
N SER A 314 12.10 6.03 -5.53
CA SER A 314 11.91 7.40 -6.03
C SER A 314 10.71 8.12 -5.39
N THR A 315 9.99 7.45 -4.48
CA THR A 315 8.68 7.92 -4.02
C THR A 315 8.67 8.31 -2.54
N ALA A 316 7.72 9.16 -2.13
CA ALA A 316 7.46 9.46 -0.73
C ALA A 316 7.10 8.18 0.04
N THR A 317 7.65 8.07 1.25
CA THR A 317 7.39 6.95 2.18
C THR A 317 5.90 6.64 2.32
N ASN A 318 5.05 7.66 2.52
CA ASN A 318 3.61 7.44 2.76
C ASN A 318 2.89 6.79 1.57
N LYS A 319 3.16 7.24 0.34
CA LYS A 319 2.53 6.66 -0.86
C LYS A 319 2.98 5.22 -1.08
N GLY A 320 4.27 4.94 -0.84
CA GLY A 320 4.80 3.59 -0.87
C GLY A 320 4.15 2.67 0.17
N GLU A 321 3.90 3.17 1.38
CA GLU A 321 3.22 2.43 2.46
C GLU A 321 1.77 2.08 2.08
N GLU A 322 1.04 3.01 1.46
CA GLU A 322 -0.33 2.78 0.97
C GLU A 322 -0.38 1.65 -0.07
N SER A 323 0.47 1.73 -1.11
CA SER A 323 0.56 0.69 -2.15
C SER A 323 0.97 -0.68 -1.60
N VAL A 324 1.89 -0.70 -0.62
CA VAL A 324 2.26 -1.95 0.09
C VAL A 324 1.04 -2.55 0.78
N GLY A 325 0.31 -1.75 1.57
CA GLY A 325 -0.87 -2.22 2.30
C GLY A 325 -1.92 -2.80 1.36
N LEU A 326 -2.20 -2.11 0.26
CA LEU A 326 -3.21 -2.52 -0.71
C LEU A 326 -2.89 -3.86 -1.39
N LEU A 327 -1.64 -4.10 -1.79
CA LEU A 327 -1.24 -5.40 -2.35
C LEU A 327 -1.28 -6.52 -1.31
N LEU A 328 -0.92 -6.23 -0.07
CA LEU A 328 -0.98 -7.20 1.03
C LEU A 328 -2.43 -7.60 1.36
N ASP A 329 -3.38 -6.67 1.31
CA ASP A 329 -4.80 -6.95 1.52
C ASP A 329 -5.31 -7.98 0.50
N GLY A 330 -5.05 -7.74 -0.79
CA GLY A 330 -5.44 -8.65 -1.87
C GLY A 330 -4.82 -10.03 -1.74
N LEU A 331 -3.50 -10.10 -1.52
CA LEU A 331 -2.79 -11.37 -1.36
C LEU A 331 -3.21 -12.12 -0.09
N SER A 332 -3.59 -11.40 0.97
CA SER A 332 -4.11 -12.01 2.18
C SER A 332 -5.45 -12.71 1.95
N PHE A 333 -6.35 -12.09 1.19
CA PHE A 333 -7.61 -12.72 0.80
C PHE A 333 -7.36 -13.94 -0.09
N MET A 334 -6.46 -13.82 -1.07
CA MET A 334 -6.07 -14.93 -1.95
C MET A 334 -5.45 -16.09 -1.18
N LEU A 335 -4.65 -15.80 -0.13
CA LEU A 335 -4.08 -16.81 0.74
C LEU A 335 -5.16 -17.57 1.51
N ASP A 336 -6.14 -16.86 2.07
CA ASP A 336 -7.25 -17.49 2.80
C ASP A 336 -8.10 -18.36 1.87
N THR A 337 -8.44 -17.83 0.69
CA THR A 337 -9.17 -18.58 -0.35
C THR A 337 -8.43 -19.86 -0.73
N ASN A 338 -7.12 -19.78 -1.03
CA ASN A 338 -6.32 -20.94 -1.39
C ASN A 338 -6.21 -21.95 -0.23
N THR A 339 -6.11 -21.45 1.01
CA THR A 339 -6.03 -22.26 2.23
C THR A 339 -7.35 -23.02 2.48
N ASN A 340 -8.49 -22.35 2.31
CA ASN A 340 -9.81 -22.96 2.47
C ASN A 340 -10.04 -24.04 1.40
N LYS A 341 -9.83 -23.71 0.12
CA LYS A 341 -9.94 -24.66 -1.00
C LYS A 341 -9.05 -25.89 -0.78
N GLY A 342 -7.78 -25.68 -0.41
CA GLY A 342 -6.86 -26.78 -0.14
C GLY A 342 -7.27 -27.65 1.05
N SER A 343 -7.81 -27.04 2.11
CA SER A 343 -8.32 -27.78 3.26
C SER A 343 -9.52 -28.66 2.92
N GLU A 344 -10.41 -28.20 2.04
CA GLU A 344 -11.58 -28.99 1.59
C GLU A 344 -11.15 -30.20 0.75
N GLU A 345 -10.24 -30.02 -0.19
CA GLU A 345 -9.69 -31.11 -1.01
C GLU A 345 -9.00 -32.17 -0.13
N MET A 346 -8.32 -31.75 0.95
CA MET A 346 -7.70 -32.68 1.91
C MET A 346 -8.70 -33.35 2.86
N LYS A 347 -9.84 -32.72 3.22
CA LYS A 347 -10.91 -33.37 3.99
C LYS A 347 -11.63 -34.47 3.21
N ILE A 348 -11.78 -34.29 1.90
CA ILE A 348 -12.32 -35.32 1.00
C ILE A 348 -11.41 -36.56 1.03
N THR A 349 -10.10 -36.35 1.13
CA THR A 349 -9.07 -37.42 1.17
C THR A 349 -9.17 -38.34 2.39
N THR A 350 -9.58 -37.83 3.56
CA THR A 350 -9.76 -38.66 4.77
C THR A 350 -10.92 -39.67 4.67
N ASN A 351 -11.81 -39.53 3.67
CA ASN A 351 -12.96 -40.43 3.44
C ASN A 351 -12.69 -41.54 2.39
N HIS A 352 -11.44 -41.89 2.13
CA HIS A 352 -11.02 -42.98 1.22
C HIS A 352 -11.28 -42.79 -0.28
N THR A 353 -11.48 -41.56 -0.77
CA THR A 353 -11.38 -41.27 -2.20
C THR A 353 -9.94 -40.94 -2.60
N HIS A 354 -9.59 -41.26 -3.86
CA HIS A 354 -8.24 -41.08 -4.41
C HIS A 354 -7.80 -39.61 -4.33
N VAL A 355 -6.60 -39.34 -3.80
CA VAL A 355 -6.00 -38.00 -3.79
C VAL A 355 -5.85 -37.51 -5.22
N ASP A 356 -6.53 -36.42 -5.56
CA ASP A 356 -6.22 -35.69 -6.77
C ASP A 356 -4.91 -34.91 -6.56
N THR A 357 -3.80 -35.60 -6.83
CA THR A 357 -2.44 -35.05 -6.69
C THR A 357 -2.23 -33.79 -7.52
N THR A 358 -3.02 -33.59 -8.59
CA THR A 358 -2.92 -32.38 -9.42
C THR A 358 -3.48 -31.16 -8.71
N LYS A 359 -4.62 -31.30 -8.01
CA LYS A 359 -5.20 -30.22 -7.19
C LYS A 359 -4.34 -29.85 -6.00
N VAL A 360 -3.81 -30.86 -5.28
CA VAL A 360 -2.90 -30.62 -4.13
C VAL A 360 -1.63 -29.89 -4.58
N SER A 361 -1.05 -30.29 -5.72
CA SER A 361 0.10 -29.61 -6.33
C SER A 361 -0.23 -28.17 -6.72
N LYS A 362 -1.43 -27.91 -7.25
CA LYS A 362 -1.88 -26.56 -7.59
C LYS A 362 -2.00 -25.67 -6.36
N VAL A 363 -2.66 -26.14 -5.30
CA VAL A 363 -2.75 -25.44 -4.01
C VAL A 363 -1.37 -25.11 -3.47
N GLN A 364 -0.44 -26.07 -3.50
CA GLN A 364 0.93 -25.86 -3.08
C GLN A 364 1.63 -24.77 -3.90
N LYS A 365 1.52 -24.83 -5.23
CA LYS A 365 2.12 -23.85 -6.14
C LYS A 365 1.57 -22.44 -5.87
N SER A 366 0.27 -22.31 -5.73
CA SER A 366 -0.40 -21.03 -5.46
C SER A 366 -0.02 -20.45 -4.10
N SER A 367 -0.01 -21.25 -3.02
CA SER A 367 0.45 -20.80 -1.70
C SER A 367 1.91 -20.35 -1.72
N LYS A 368 2.81 -21.11 -2.37
CA LYS A 368 4.21 -20.71 -2.50
C LYS A 368 4.37 -19.39 -3.28
N LYS A 369 3.60 -19.22 -4.36
CA LYS A 369 3.59 -17.99 -5.15
C LYS A 369 3.11 -16.81 -4.31
N ILE A 370 2.00 -16.95 -3.59
CA ILE A 370 1.48 -15.92 -2.69
C ILE A 370 2.51 -15.53 -1.63
N LEU A 371 3.09 -16.50 -0.91
CA LEU A 371 4.09 -16.24 0.12
C LEU A 371 5.37 -15.58 -0.43
N THR A 372 5.73 -15.88 -1.69
CA THR A 372 6.86 -15.23 -2.36
C THR A 372 6.54 -13.78 -2.71
N LEU A 373 5.34 -13.51 -3.22
CA LEU A 373 4.89 -12.14 -3.51
C LEU A 373 4.82 -11.30 -2.23
N VAL A 374 4.30 -11.88 -1.15
CA VAL A 374 4.28 -11.27 0.18
C VAL A 374 5.70 -10.92 0.65
N ASP A 375 6.67 -11.81 0.45
CA ASP A 375 8.08 -11.54 0.79
C ASP A 375 8.66 -10.37 -0.02
N SER A 376 8.37 -10.31 -1.31
CA SER A 376 8.80 -9.21 -2.19
C SER A 376 8.17 -7.88 -1.80
N ILE A 377 6.88 -7.86 -1.44
CA ILE A 377 6.19 -6.66 -0.97
C ILE A 377 6.75 -6.22 0.39
N ALA A 378 7.04 -7.16 1.29
CA ALA A 378 7.70 -6.84 2.55
C ALA A 378 9.12 -6.27 2.34
N ASP A 379 9.84 -6.70 1.29
CA ASP A 379 11.12 -6.10 0.91
C ASP A 379 10.98 -4.67 0.36
N ALA A 380 9.90 -4.38 -0.36
CA ALA A 380 9.57 -3.02 -0.76
C ALA A 380 9.19 -2.15 0.45
N ALA A 381 8.41 -2.68 1.39
CA ALA A 381 8.09 -2.02 2.64
C ALA A 381 9.34 -1.73 3.47
N LEU A 382 10.26 -2.68 3.55
CA LEU A 382 11.56 -2.46 4.16
C LEU A 382 12.34 -1.34 3.46
N ALA A 383 12.29 -1.20 2.14
CA ALA A 383 13.02 -0.16 1.43
C ALA A 383 12.68 1.26 1.93
N ILE A 384 11.40 1.51 2.25
CA ILE A 384 10.91 2.81 2.75
C ILE A 384 11.01 2.97 4.27
N THR A 385 11.19 1.86 5.00
CA THR A 385 11.40 1.91 6.45
C THR A 385 12.71 2.62 6.79
N LYS A 386 12.62 3.61 7.69
CA LYS A 386 13.79 4.31 8.21
C LYS A 386 14.51 3.48 9.27
N PRO A 387 15.86 3.49 9.29
CA PRO A 387 16.63 2.85 10.35
C PRO A 387 16.23 3.39 11.72
N THR A 388 16.20 2.50 12.72
CA THR A 388 15.90 2.81 14.13
C THR A 388 14.47 3.24 14.44
N ALA A 389 13.59 3.36 13.45
CA ALA A 389 12.16 3.58 13.65
C ALA A 389 11.49 2.40 14.41
N GLU A 390 10.31 2.68 14.95
CA GLU A 390 9.40 1.64 15.42
C GLU A 390 8.97 0.74 14.25
N PRO A 391 8.54 -0.51 14.50
CA PRO A 391 8.02 -1.37 13.46
C PRO A 391 6.83 -0.76 12.74
N ILE A 392 6.83 -0.84 11.40
CA ILE A 392 5.65 -0.57 10.58
C ILE A 392 4.89 -1.88 10.48
N VAL A 393 3.60 -1.85 10.84
CA VAL A 393 2.74 -3.03 10.82
C VAL A 393 1.62 -2.85 9.81
N PHE A 394 1.63 -3.71 8.79
CA PHE A 394 0.56 -3.87 7.82
C PHE A 394 -0.42 -4.92 8.34
N VAL A 395 -1.67 -4.52 8.52
CA VAL A 395 -2.75 -5.35 9.05
C VAL A 395 -3.73 -5.63 7.94
N THR A 396 -4.01 -6.91 7.69
CA THR A 396 -4.99 -7.33 6.69
C THR A 396 -6.00 -8.32 7.30
N ASP A 397 -6.91 -8.85 6.49
CA ASP A 397 -7.98 -9.72 6.97
C ASP A 397 -7.56 -11.15 7.36
N ASN A 398 -6.42 -11.66 6.90
CA ASN A 398 -5.99 -13.02 7.22
C ASN A 398 -4.49 -13.14 7.53
N MET A 399 -3.77 -12.01 7.47
CA MET A 399 -2.33 -11.95 7.65
C MET A 399 -1.92 -10.58 8.18
N ASN A 400 -0.89 -10.53 9.02
CA ASN A 400 -0.24 -9.27 9.35
C ASN A 400 1.26 -9.38 9.06
N ILE A 401 1.87 -8.26 8.70
CA ILE A 401 3.31 -8.16 8.47
C ILE A 401 3.85 -6.98 9.27
N ALA A 402 4.88 -7.22 10.05
CA ALA A 402 5.64 -6.20 10.74
C ALA A 402 7.04 -6.11 10.13
N VAL A 403 7.47 -4.91 9.74
CA VAL A 403 8.80 -4.66 9.19
C VAL A 403 9.51 -3.58 9.99
N MET A 404 10.81 -3.75 10.21
CA MET A 404 11.63 -2.75 10.89
C MET A 404 13.10 -2.83 10.45
N LYS A 405 13.84 -1.74 10.62
CA LYS A 405 15.30 -1.70 10.43
C LYS A 405 16.00 -1.29 11.72
N LYS A 406 17.02 -2.03 12.11
CA LYS A 406 17.89 -1.71 13.26
C LYS A 406 19.35 -1.85 12.85
N SER A 407 20.21 -1.05 13.46
CA SER A 407 21.65 -1.28 13.40
C SER A 407 21.99 -2.62 14.09
N PRO A 408 23.06 -3.33 13.70
CA PRO A 408 23.47 -4.60 14.33
C PRO A 408 23.44 -4.59 15.86
N ALA A 409 24.06 -3.59 16.49
CA ALA A 409 24.09 -3.45 17.96
C ALA A 409 22.71 -3.29 18.62
N ASN A 410 21.72 -2.80 17.89
CA ASN A 410 20.35 -2.58 18.38
C ASN A 410 19.41 -3.74 18.01
N THR A 411 19.91 -4.83 17.41
CA THR A 411 19.12 -6.02 17.07
C THR A 411 19.12 -7.06 18.20
N LEU A 412 20.12 -7.04 19.07
CA LEU A 412 20.22 -7.93 20.23
C LEU A 412 19.04 -7.73 21.18
N GLY A 413 18.46 -8.83 21.67
CA GLY A 413 17.34 -8.78 22.63
C GLY A 413 16.06 -8.16 22.08
N GLN A 414 15.96 -7.93 20.76
CA GLN A 414 14.78 -7.28 20.18
C GLN A 414 13.55 -8.17 20.26
N ASN A 415 12.44 -7.52 20.57
CA ASN A 415 11.15 -8.16 20.66
C ASN A 415 10.27 -7.68 19.50
N LEU A 416 9.86 -8.60 18.64
CA LEU A 416 8.91 -8.34 17.58
C LEU A 416 7.61 -9.07 17.89
N ALA A 417 6.54 -8.32 18.04
CA ALA A 417 5.21 -8.85 18.27
C ALA A 417 4.27 -8.45 17.15
N ASN A 418 3.39 -9.37 16.78
CA ASN A 418 2.28 -9.13 15.88
C ASN A 418 1.04 -9.81 16.44
N SER A 419 -0.11 -9.15 16.32
CA SER A 419 -1.37 -9.69 16.81
C SER A 419 -2.47 -9.43 15.82
N ARG A 420 -3.30 -10.45 15.62
CA ARG A 420 -4.47 -10.37 14.75
C ARG A 420 -5.65 -11.02 15.44
N SER A 421 -6.76 -10.30 15.58
CA SER A 421 -7.94 -10.79 16.31
C SER A 421 -7.54 -11.32 17.71
N SER A 422 -7.73 -12.62 17.96
CA SER A 422 -7.31 -13.33 19.18
C SER A 422 -5.92 -14.00 19.06
N ASN A 423 -5.31 -14.00 17.87
CA ASN A 423 -4.02 -14.61 17.60
C ASN A 423 -2.87 -13.65 17.96
N ILE A 424 -1.84 -14.20 18.58
CA ILE A 424 -0.62 -13.48 18.92
C ILE A 424 0.58 -14.31 18.47
N GLY A 425 1.51 -13.64 17.81
CA GLY A 425 2.84 -14.12 17.49
C GLY A 425 3.86 -13.18 18.08
N GLN A 426 4.92 -13.72 18.66
CA GLN A 426 6.01 -12.92 19.19
C GLN A 426 7.33 -13.66 19.04
N PHE A 427 8.38 -12.93 18.71
CA PHE A 427 9.76 -13.38 18.69
C PHE A 427 10.60 -12.50 19.61
N LEU A 428 11.33 -13.13 20.52
CA LEU A 428 12.42 -12.50 21.27
C LEU A 428 13.75 -12.99 20.71
N LEU A 429 14.50 -12.08 20.10
CA LEU A 429 15.84 -12.37 19.62
C LEU A 429 16.79 -12.52 20.82
N PRO A 430 17.76 -13.46 20.74
CA PRO A 430 18.72 -13.66 21.83
C PRO A 430 19.61 -12.43 22.01
N SER A 431 20.29 -12.37 23.15
CA SER A 431 21.28 -11.34 23.46
C SER A 431 22.68 -11.93 23.71
N ASP A 432 22.88 -13.18 23.30
CA ASP A 432 24.12 -13.92 23.54
C ASP A 432 25.28 -13.48 22.62
N SER A 433 26.50 -13.85 23.02
CA SER A 433 27.72 -13.47 22.33
C SER A 433 27.81 -14.05 20.91
N ARG A 434 27.27 -15.26 20.67
CA ARG A 434 27.29 -15.88 19.35
C ARG A 434 26.39 -15.11 18.38
N PHE A 435 25.24 -14.64 18.84
CA PHE A 435 24.39 -13.77 18.02
C PHE A 435 25.05 -12.42 17.76
N SER A 436 25.70 -11.83 18.78
CA SER A 436 26.50 -10.61 18.62
C SER A 436 27.60 -10.78 17.56
N ASP A 437 28.37 -11.87 17.62
CA ASP A 437 29.44 -12.15 16.66
C ASP A 437 28.90 -12.24 15.22
N VAL A 438 27.72 -12.82 15.02
CA VAL A 438 27.07 -12.87 13.69
C VAL A 438 26.73 -11.47 13.22
N LEU A 439 26.14 -10.65 14.08
CA LEU A 439 25.72 -9.29 13.76
C LEU A 439 26.90 -8.35 13.50
N ASP A 440 28.00 -8.48 14.25
CA ASP A 440 29.21 -7.65 14.10
C ASP A 440 29.91 -7.85 12.75
N ASN A 441 29.70 -9.01 12.11
CA ASN A 441 30.21 -9.31 10.77
C ASN A 441 29.32 -8.77 9.64
N LEU A 442 28.15 -8.20 9.96
CA LEU A 442 27.23 -7.65 8.98
C LEU A 442 27.47 -6.15 8.78
N GLN A 443 27.40 -5.73 7.53
CA GLN A 443 27.49 -4.31 7.18
C GLN A 443 26.09 -3.72 6.97
N GLY A 444 25.93 -2.47 7.38
CA GLY A 444 24.69 -1.70 7.22
C GLY A 444 23.62 -2.08 8.24
N ASP A 445 22.39 -1.64 7.95
CA ASP A 445 21.25 -1.93 8.79
C ASP A 445 20.72 -3.35 8.54
N ILE A 446 20.22 -3.93 9.63
CA ILE A 446 19.53 -5.21 9.67
C ILE A 446 18.04 -4.97 9.53
N SER A 447 17.46 -5.59 8.52
CA SER A 447 16.03 -5.59 8.27
C SER A 447 15.39 -6.81 8.94
N LEU A 448 14.35 -6.59 9.72
CA LEU A 448 13.56 -7.64 10.35
C LEU A 448 12.16 -7.61 9.73
N GLN A 449 11.68 -8.78 9.33
CA GLN A 449 10.36 -8.99 8.75
C GLN A 449 9.69 -10.12 9.52
N MET A 450 8.60 -9.80 10.20
CA MET A 450 7.77 -10.76 10.90
C MET A 450 6.42 -10.86 10.20
N MET A 451 5.96 -12.09 9.95
CA MET A 451 4.64 -12.36 9.40
C MET A 451 3.85 -13.23 10.36
N LEU A 452 2.57 -12.94 10.50
CA LEU A 452 1.58 -13.73 11.23
C LEU A 452 0.43 -14.06 10.27
N ILE A 453 0.14 -15.34 10.08
CA ILE A 453 -0.94 -15.85 9.24
C ILE A 453 -1.93 -16.58 10.13
N ASP A 454 -3.21 -16.23 10.03
CA ASP A 454 -4.24 -16.75 10.94
C ASP A 454 -4.51 -18.24 10.78
N LYS A 455 -4.43 -18.76 9.55
CA LYS A 455 -4.61 -20.18 9.21
C LYS A 455 -3.32 -20.75 8.65
N ASN A 456 -3.08 -22.03 8.86
CA ASN A 456 -1.93 -22.72 8.29
C ASN A 456 -1.99 -22.69 6.75
N PRO A 457 -1.07 -22.00 6.05
CA PRO A 457 -1.10 -21.94 4.58
C PRO A 457 -0.56 -23.22 3.94
N TYR A 458 0.08 -24.12 4.70
CA TYR A 458 0.73 -25.35 4.24
C TYR A 458 -0.22 -26.55 4.17
N VAL A 459 -1.46 -26.32 3.72
CA VAL A 459 -2.56 -27.30 3.76
C VAL A 459 -2.34 -28.54 2.91
N TRP A 460 -1.40 -28.50 1.96
CA TRP A 460 -1.07 -29.66 1.11
C TRP A 460 -0.27 -30.73 1.85
N ASP A 461 0.30 -30.43 3.02
CA ASP A 461 1.02 -31.42 3.80
C ASP A 461 0.04 -32.33 4.55
N GLN A 462 0.35 -33.63 4.63
CA GLN A 462 -0.53 -34.60 5.29
C GLN A 462 -0.70 -34.31 6.78
N SER A 463 0.31 -33.75 7.44
CA SER A 463 0.28 -33.36 8.85
C SER A 463 -0.28 -31.96 9.09
N SER A 464 -0.71 -31.24 8.04
CA SER A 464 -1.17 -29.85 8.14
C SER A 464 -2.35 -29.65 9.09
N HIS A 465 -3.18 -30.68 9.27
CA HIS A 465 -4.33 -30.70 10.17
C HIS A 465 -3.96 -30.67 11.65
N ASP A 466 -2.73 -31.05 12.01
CA ASP A 466 -2.23 -31.00 13.38
C ASP A 466 -1.82 -29.56 13.80
N VAL A 467 -1.62 -28.68 12.82
CA VAL A 467 -1.28 -27.26 13.04
C VAL A 467 -2.55 -26.47 13.33
N THR A 468 -2.86 -26.30 14.62
CA THR A 468 -4.06 -25.61 15.11
C THR A 468 -3.81 -24.17 15.58
N THR A 469 -2.55 -23.74 15.51
CA THR A 469 -2.10 -22.39 15.85
C THR A 469 -1.99 -21.51 14.60
N PRO A 470 -1.99 -20.17 14.74
CA PRO A 470 -1.52 -19.31 13.66
C PRO A 470 -0.07 -19.67 13.30
N VAL A 471 0.32 -19.36 12.07
CA VAL A 471 1.68 -19.56 11.58
C VAL A 471 2.42 -18.22 11.66
N VAL A 472 3.57 -18.24 12.31
CA VAL A 472 4.44 -17.07 12.43
C VAL A 472 5.77 -17.33 11.74
N SER A 473 6.36 -16.29 11.16
CA SER A 473 7.72 -16.37 10.63
C SER A 473 8.47 -15.08 10.94
N LEU A 474 9.78 -15.21 11.11
CA LEU A 474 10.71 -14.11 11.26
C LEU A 474 11.84 -14.30 10.24
N LYS A 475 12.11 -13.27 9.46
CA LYS A 475 13.28 -13.19 8.59
C LYS A 475 14.14 -12.02 9.00
N MET A 476 15.44 -12.27 9.04
CA MET A 476 16.45 -11.25 9.17
C MET A 476 17.16 -11.11 7.83
N LYS A 477 17.27 -9.88 7.31
CA LYS A 477 17.88 -9.58 6.01
C LYS A 477 18.91 -8.47 6.17
N THR A 478 19.99 -8.54 5.40
CA THR A 478 20.95 -7.44 5.24
C THR A 478 20.37 -6.34 4.35
N SER A 479 21.07 -5.20 4.27
CA SER A 479 20.67 -4.08 3.42
C SER A 479 20.59 -4.41 1.92
N ASP A 480 21.28 -5.47 1.45
CA ASP A 480 21.19 -6.01 0.09
C ASP A 480 20.11 -7.11 -0.06
N LYS A 481 19.14 -7.17 0.87
CA LYS A 481 18.00 -8.10 0.90
C LYS A 481 18.36 -9.58 1.04
N LYS A 482 19.62 -9.92 1.36
CA LYS A 482 20.00 -11.32 1.60
C LYS A 482 19.54 -11.78 2.96
N VAL A 483 18.93 -12.96 3.01
CA VAL A 483 18.54 -13.59 4.26
C VAL A 483 19.80 -13.95 5.05
N VAL A 484 19.85 -13.51 6.30
CA VAL A 484 20.90 -13.86 7.25
C VAL A 484 20.52 -15.17 7.93
N THR A 485 21.26 -16.22 7.61
CA THR A 485 21.13 -17.50 8.30
C THR A 485 21.92 -17.47 9.59
N VAL A 486 21.26 -17.73 10.71
CA VAL A 486 21.88 -17.83 12.03
C VAL A 486 21.75 -19.27 12.50
N THR A 487 22.88 -19.90 12.85
CA THR A 487 22.93 -21.27 13.36
C THR A 487 23.71 -21.33 14.67
N ASP A 488 23.46 -22.39 15.43
CA ASP A 488 24.24 -22.73 16.63
C ASP A 488 24.24 -21.60 17.68
N LEU A 489 23.09 -20.94 17.85
CA LEU A 489 22.87 -19.94 18.89
C LEU A 489 23.07 -20.55 20.28
N GLN A 490 23.65 -19.78 21.20
CA GLN A 490 23.80 -20.22 22.59
C GLN A 490 22.50 -20.05 23.37
N GLU A 491 21.76 -18.96 23.11
CA GLU A 491 20.40 -18.76 23.60
C GLU A 491 19.41 -18.96 22.45
N PRO A 492 18.31 -19.70 22.67
CA PRO A 492 17.31 -19.88 21.63
C PRO A 492 16.61 -18.57 21.31
N VAL A 493 16.12 -18.43 20.08
CA VAL A 493 15.07 -17.44 19.78
C VAL A 493 13.81 -17.89 20.51
N GLU A 494 13.25 -17.07 21.40
CA GLU A 494 11.99 -17.42 22.04
C GLU A 494 10.83 -17.08 21.11
N ILE A 495 9.94 -18.06 20.88
CA ILE A 495 8.77 -17.90 20.03
C ILE A 495 7.53 -18.12 20.89
N GLN A 496 6.68 -17.10 20.97
CA GLN A 496 5.37 -17.23 21.60
C GLN A 496 4.28 -17.18 20.53
N ILE A 497 3.53 -18.26 20.43
CA ILE A 497 2.36 -18.38 19.56
C ILE A 497 1.16 -18.64 20.44
N SER A 498 0.08 -17.90 20.26
CA SER A 498 -1.13 -18.08 21.05
C SER A 498 -2.36 -17.86 20.20
N ASN A 499 -3.28 -18.83 20.24
CA ASN A 499 -4.63 -18.69 19.77
C ASN A 499 -5.48 -18.36 21.00
N ARG A 500 -5.85 -17.08 21.25
CA ARG A 500 -6.69 -16.74 22.43
C ARG A 500 -8.13 -17.29 22.36
N GLY A 501 -8.42 -18.25 21.47
CA GLY A 501 -9.55 -19.17 21.60
C GLY A 501 -9.32 -20.32 22.59
N LYS A 502 -8.07 -20.76 22.83
CA LYS A 502 -7.68 -21.75 23.87
C LYS A 502 -6.20 -21.54 24.23
N MET A 503 -5.89 -21.03 25.42
CA MET A 503 -4.51 -20.99 25.92
C MET A 503 -3.99 -22.43 26.13
N ASN A 504 -3.04 -22.85 25.31
CA ASN A 504 -2.05 -23.87 25.67
C ASN A 504 -0.67 -23.22 25.52
N LYS A 505 0.10 -23.16 26.63
CA LYS A 505 1.51 -22.77 26.59
C LYS A 505 2.32 -23.96 26.08
N SER A 506 3.05 -23.78 24.98
CA SER A 506 4.06 -24.74 24.51
C SER A 506 5.41 -24.03 24.50
N GLN A 507 6.37 -24.54 25.26
CA GLN A 507 7.79 -24.22 25.08
C GLN A 507 8.33 -25.18 24.02
N ILE A 508 8.89 -24.66 22.93
CA ILE A 508 9.63 -25.46 21.94
C ILE A 508 11.11 -25.34 22.31
N HIS A 509 11.73 -26.44 22.71
CA HIS A 509 13.18 -26.57 22.68
C HIS A 509 13.56 -27.07 21.29
N LEU A 510 14.33 -26.26 20.57
CA LEU A 510 14.97 -26.64 19.30
C LEU A 510 16.14 -27.61 19.54
#